data_AF-A0A7S0I3V4-F1
#
_entry.id   AF-A0A7S0I3V4-F1
#
_cell.length_a   1.000
_cell.length_b   1.000
_cell.length_c   1.000
_cell.angle_alpha   90.00
_cell.angle_beta   90.00
_cell.angle_gamma   90.00
#
_symmetry.space_group_name_H-M   'P 1'
#
loop_
_entity.id
_entity.type
_entity.pdbx_description
1 polymer ?
#
loop_
_entity_poly.entity_id
_entity_poly.type
_entity_poly.pdbx_seq_one_letter_code
_entity_poly.pdbx_strand_id
1 'polypeptide(L)'
;ERSAPACHHRHQYARAARFPGRMSSLASRLTLSLLPALATGHGSVITPRSRNSVDYLVGINTPKDWGADWECTNISSNGQGQGCHNGQAAFYYSQGCFIGCKACDHLSGRRQIDLCGSGKPRTIDPKYRTLNRNATPGSDLDIYRHNPWAAPGTAPVADACGLAGGTPWPQEVSEAGDYTTTAYAHHGMNGTALPPLQTGVAWKVGGVAEVTWQIENHHGGGYQYRLCPASEPLTEACFQQMPLAFATEQQGIVFKGTSGAWVPVRGTFVTEGTHPAGSMWAMIPLPTTALGPRCIPGTNDTAATPHACEPWEKGFTEGPCKPCPGTAGSDCSRCDNAWHGQTSFPPPCDGCDGGGQFSNNYHERAIRDVVKIPAGLKPGRYVLGWRWDCEATAQVWSSCSDVELVA
;
A
#
# COMPACT_ATOMS: atom_id res chain seq x y z
N GLU A 1 -42.85 -13.83 -23.67
CA GLU A 1 -42.48 -15.15 -23.12
C GLU A 1 -41.36 -15.77 -23.95
N ARG A 2 -40.53 -16.62 -23.33
CA ARG A 2 -39.25 -17.24 -23.76
C ARG A 2 -38.01 -16.47 -23.27
N SER A 3 -37.60 -16.63 -22.01
CA SER A 3 -36.86 -17.75 -21.38
C SER A 3 -35.37 -17.80 -21.76
N ALA A 4 -34.53 -17.26 -20.87
CA ALA A 4 -33.07 -17.38 -20.89
C ALA A 4 -32.61 -18.73 -20.29
N PRO A 5 -31.45 -19.28 -20.70
CA PRO A 5 -30.93 -20.51 -20.13
C PRO A 5 -30.18 -20.23 -18.81
N ALA A 6 -30.58 -20.94 -17.76
CA ALA A 6 -29.89 -20.99 -16.47
C ALA A 6 -28.65 -21.88 -16.55
N CYS A 7 -27.50 -21.38 -16.09
CA CYS A 7 -26.29 -22.16 -15.93
C CYS A 7 -26.27 -22.76 -14.51
N HIS A 8 -26.51 -24.07 -14.41
CA HIS A 8 -26.45 -24.84 -13.17
C HIS A 8 -25.00 -25.17 -12.79
N HIS A 9 -24.50 -24.62 -11.68
CA HIS A 9 -23.31 -25.15 -11.01
C HIS A 9 -23.70 -26.24 -10.00
N ARG A 10 -23.22 -27.46 -10.27
CA ARG A 10 -23.31 -28.64 -9.39
C ARG A 10 -22.38 -28.45 -8.18
N HIS A 11 -22.95 -28.38 -6.99
CA HIS A 11 -22.22 -28.63 -5.74
C HIS A 11 -21.98 -30.14 -5.59
N GLN A 12 -20.72 -30.58 -5.66
CA GLN A 12 -20.33 -31.91 -5.17
C GLN A 12 -19.79 -31.78 -3.75
N TYR A 13 -20.62 -32.16 -2.78
CA TYR A 13 -20.19 -32.42 -1.41
C TYR A 13 -19.47 -33.77 -1.36
N ALA A 14 -18.16 -33.76 -1.13
CA ALA A 14 -17.41 -34.98 -0.80
C ALA A 14 -17.68 -35.37 0.65
N ARG A 15 -18.28 -36.55 0.84
CA ARG A 15 -18.53 -37.21 2.13
C ARG A 15 -17.22 -37.67 2.77
N ALA A 16 -16.97 -37.29 4.02
CA ALA A 16 -15.91 -37.85 4.85
C ALA A 16 -16.27 -39.30 5.26
N ALA A 17 -15.41 -40.26 4.91
CA ALA A 17 -15.50 -41.63 5.38
C ALA A 17 -14.76 -41.78 6.73
N ARG A 18 -15.44 -42.33 7.74
CA ARG A 18 -14.85 -42.78 9.01
C ARG A 18 -14.34 -44.21 8.85
N PHE A 19 -13.11 -44.47 9.31
CA PHE A 19 -12.69 -45.79 9.79
C PHE A 19 -11.85 -45.64 11.08
N PRO A 20 -11.99 -46.57 12.05
CA PRO A 20 -11.35 -46.46 13.37
C PRO A 20 -10.02 -47.23 13.42
N GLY A 21 -9.09 -46.82 14.28
CA GLY A 21 -8.00 -47.71 14.68
C GLY A 21 -6.75 -47.08 15.28
N ARG A 22 -6.62 -47.28 16.60
CA ARG A 22 -5.39 -47.43 17.40
C ARG A 22 -4.45 -46.25 17.62
N MET A 23 -4.43 -45.83 18.88
CA MET A 23 -3.35 -45.11 19.56
C MET A 23 -2.04 -45.91 19.51
N SER A 24 -0.98 -45.28 19.03
CA SER A 24 0.39 -45.60 19.38
C SER A 24 1.18 -44.30 19.50
N SER A 25 1.70 -44.05 20.69
CA SER A 25 2.52 -42.88 21.04
C SER A 25 3.84 -42.89 20.27
N LEU A 26 4.01 -41.97 19.34
CA LEU A 26 5.32 -41.46 18.97
C LEU A 26 5.33 -39.96 19.23
N ALA A 27 6.25 -39.53 20.07
CA ALA A 27 6.57 -38.14 20.32
C ALA A 27 7.13 -37.53 19.03
N SER A 28 6.25 -37.02 18.16
CA SER A 28 6.64 -36.11 17.09
C SER A 28 7.06 -34.80 17.73
N ARG A 29 8.36 -34.50 17.70
CA ARG A 29 8.87 -33.15 17.87
C ARG A 29 8.18 -32.28 16.82
N LEU A 30 7.15 -31.52 17.22
CA LEU A 30 6.66 -30.41 16.41
C LEU A 30 7.81 -29.41 16.31
N THR A 31 8.56 -29.45 15.22
CA THR A 31 9.22 -28.25 14.72
C THR A 31 8.12 -27.25 14.43
N LEU A 32 7.94 -26.31 15.37
CA LEU A 32 7.12 -25.13 15.18
C LEU A 32 7.76 -24.34 14.03
N SER A 33 7.33 -24.61 12.80
CA SER A 33 7.68 -23.77 11.66
C SER A 33 7.06 -22.41 11.90
N LEU A 34 7.86 -21.49 12.44
CA LEU A 34 7.64 -20.06 12.38
C LEU A 34 7.57 -19.70 10.89
N LEU A 35 6.36 -19.72 10.33
CA LEU A 35 6.12 -19.05 9.05
C LEU A 35 6.36 -17.56 9.31
N PRO A 36 7.35 -16.94 8.66
CA PRO A 36 7.57 -15.51 8.79
C PRO A 36 6.30 -14.78 8.32
N ALA A 37 5.86 -13.79 9.10
CA ALA A 37 4.85 -12.84 8.67
C ALA A 37 5.48 -11.95 7.60
N LEU A 38 5.43 -12.40 6.35
CA LEU A 38 5.89 -11.64 5.20
C LEU A 38 5.05 -10.37 5.10
N ALA A 39 5.71 -9.22 4.89
CA ALA A 39 5.05 -8.00 4.47
C ALA A 39 4.19 -8.33 3.28
N THR A 40 2.87 -8.13 3.39
CA THR A 40 2.04 -8.31 2.21
C THR A 40 1.85 -7.01 1.47
N GLY A 41 2.13 -5.81 2.01
CA GLY A 41 1.93 -4.49 1.35
C GLY A 41 2.79 -4.20 0.14
N HIS A 42 2.19 -3.67 -0.92
CA HIS A 42 2.87 -3.35 -2.17
C HIS A 42 2.06 -2.30 -2.93
N GLY A 43 2.72 -1.24 -3.39
CA GLY A 43 2.12 -0.20 -4.24
C GLY A 43 3.17 0.49 -5.09
N SER A 44 2.87 0.77 -6.36
CA SER A 44 3.82 1.44 -7.25
C SER A 44 3.19 2.26 -8.37
N VAL A 45 3.84 3.38 -8.73
CA VAL A 45 3.47 4.17 -9.91
C VAL A 45 3.78 3.37 -11.18
N ILE A 46 2.83 3.40 -12.12
CA ILE A 46 2.95 2.77 -13.44
C ILE A 46 3.11 3.84 -14.53
N THR A 47 2.26 4.88 -14.50
CA THR A 47 2.34 6.01 -15.43
C THR A 47 2.47 7.33 -14.68
N PRO A 48 3.48 8.14 -14.98
CA PRO A 48 4.67 7.84 -15.80
C PRO A 48 5.52 6.74 -15.16
N ARG A 49 6.21 5.94 -15.99
CA ARG A 49 7.11 4.89 -15.51
C ARG A 49 8.11 5.46 -14.51
N SER A 50 8.24 4.80 -13.36
CA SER A 50 9.10 5.25 -12.26
C SER A 50 10.54 4.77 -12.45
N ARG A 51 11.49 5.53 -11.88
CA ARG A 51 12.89 5.11 -11.70
C ARG A 51 12.97 3.81 -10.90
N ASN A 52 12.06 3.64 -9.93
CA ASN A 52 11.92 2.46 -9.08
C ASN A 52 11.66 1.17 -9.88
N SER A 53 11.21 1.29 -11.14
CA SER A 53 11.03 0.14 -12.03
C SER A 53 12.34 -0.39 -12.64
N VAL A 54 13.51 0.23 -12.38
CA VAL A 54 14.80 0.06 -13.11
C VAL A 54 15.18 -1.38 -13.46
N ASP A 55 14.80 -2.35 -12.63
CA ASP A 55 15.09 -3.78 -12.84
C ASP A 55 14.44 -4.36 -14.11
N TYR A 56 13.45 -3.66 -14.68
CA TYR A 56 12.89 -4.01 -15.99
C TYR A 56 13.97 -4.05 -17.09
N LEU A 57 15.06 -3.29 -16.94
CA LEU A 57 16.19 -3.25 -17.86
C LEU A 57 16.98 -4.56 -17.89
N VAL A 58 16.92 -5.38 -16.84
CA VAL A 58 17.53 -6.72 -16.81
C VAL A 58 16.50 -7.85 -16.92
N GLY A 59 15.26 -7.54 -17.34
CA GLY A 59 14.20 -8.53 -17.51
C GLY A 59 13.59 -9.04 -16.21
N ILE A 60 13.91 -8.43 -15.07
CA ILE A 60 13.20 -8.68 -13.80
C ILE A 60 11.99 -7.75 -13.80
N ASN A 61 10.81 -8.33 -13.97
CA ASN A 61 9.56 -7.59 -14.15
C ASN A 61 8.53 -7.84 -13.03
N THR A 62 8.85 -8.76 -12.13
CA THR A 62 8.04 -9.16 -11.00
C THR A 62 8.94 -9.37 -9.79
N PRO A 63 8.43 -9.13 -8.57
CA PRO A 63 9.01 -9.66 -7.34
C PRO A 63 9.33 -11.16 -7.39
N LYS A 64 10.37 -11.57 -6.64
CA LYS A 64 10.96 -12.92 -6.64
C LYS A 64 9.97 -14.05 -6.34
N ASP A 65 8.99 -13.78 -5.48
CA ASP A 65 8.02 -14.79 -5.02
C ASP A 65 6.64 -14.64 -5.69
N TRP A 66 6.54 -13.81 -6.73
CA TRP A 66 5.29 -13.60 -7.43
C TRP A 66 5.21 -14.53 -8.64
N GLY A 67 3.99 -15.00 -8.94
CA GLY A 67 3.75 -15.93 -10.04
C GLY A 67 4.19 -15.35 -11.38
N ALA A 68 4.63 -16.21 -12.30
CA ALA A 68 5.13 -15.82 -13.63
C ALA A 68 4.11 -15.08 -14.51
N ASP A 69 2.81 -15.19 -14.20
CA ASP A 69 1.71 -14.50 -14.89
C ASP A 69 1.47 -13.06 -14.38
N TRP A 70 2.29 -12.61 -13.42
CA TRP A 70 2.20 -11.28 -12.86
C TRP A 70 2.66 -10.22 -13.88
N GLU A 71 1.75 -9.30 -14.20
CA GLU A 71 2.03 -8.13 -15.04
C GLU A 71 1.34 -6.93 -14.40
N CYS A 72 1.96 -5.74 -14.49
CA CYS A 72 1.28 -4.54 -14.02
C CYS A 72 0.04 -4.22 -14.87
N THR A 73 -0.86 -3.42 -14.33
CA THR A 73 -2.04 -2.93 -15.05
C THR A 73 -1.87 -1.45 -15.38
N ASN A 74 -2.09 -1.07 -16.64
CA ASN A 74 -1.95 0.32 -17.07
C ASN A 74 -2.92 0.70 -18.19
N ILE A 75 -3.11 2.00 -18.43
CA ILE A 75 -3.83 2.52 -19.60
C ILE A 75 -3.18 2.12 -20.93
N SER A 76 -1.88 1.81 -20.92
CA SER A 76 -1.13 1.41 -22.10
C SER A 76 -1.01 -0.11 -22.25
N SER A 77 -1.52 -0.92 -21.32
CA SER A 77 -1.52 -2.38 -21.48
C SER A 77 -2.59 -2.76 -22.50
N ASN A 78 -2.18 -2.77 -23.76
CA ASN A 78 -3.06 -2.87 -24.92
C ASN A 78 -3.51 -4.30 -25.25
N GLY A 79 -3.20 -5.31 -24.44
CA GLY A 79 -3.54 -6.71 -24.73
C GLY A 79 -2.90 -7.27 -26.01
N GLN A 80 -2.00 -6.50 -26.63
CA GLN A 80 -1.31 -6.81 -27.90
C GLN A 80 0.18 -7.13 -27.69
N GLY A 81 0.55 -7.68 -26.53
CA GLY A 81 1.90 -8.20 -26.30
C GLY A 81 2.99 -7.16 -25.96
N GLN A 82 2.64 -5.91 -25.70
CA GLN A 82 3.54 -5.03 -24.94
C GLN A 82 3.25 -5.20 -23.45
N GLY A 83 4.00 -6.09 -22.80
CA GLY A 83 3.87 -6.38 -21.38
C GLY A 83 4.05 -5.11 -20.54
N CYS A 84 3.21 -4.97 -19.50
CA CYS A 84 3.42 -3.95 -18.49
C CYS A 84 4.50 -4.44 -17.53
N HIS A 85 5.71 -3.90 -17.70
CA HIS A 85 6.88 -4.25 -16.90
C HIS A 85 7.13 -3.17 -15.86
N ASN A 86 6.92 -3.40 -14.56
CA ASN A 86 7.23 -2.40 -13.52
C ASN A 86 8.40 -2.80 -12.61
N GLY A 87 9.17 -3.81 -13.00
CA GLY A 87 10.30 -4.30 -12.23
C GLY A 87 9.91 -4.64 -10.79
N GLN A 88 10.75 -4.19 -9.87
CA GLN A 88 10.53 -4.31 -8.42
C GLN A 88 10.05 -3.00 -7.79
N ALA A 89 9.42 -2.11 -8.57
CA ALA A 89 8.97 -0.80 -8.08
C ALA A 89 8.03 -0.91 -6.87
N ALA A 90 7.26 -2.00 -6.80
CA ALA A 90 6.36 -2.34 -5.71
C ALA A 90 7.05 -2.69 -4.38
N PHE A 91 8.38 -2.56 -4.29
CA PHE A 91 9.15 -2.74 -3.05
C PHE A 91 9.83 -1.45 -2.58
N TYR A 92 9.46 -0.29 -3.12
CA TYR A 92 10.01 0.99 -2.66
C TYR A 92 9.09 1.69 -1.67
N TYR A 93 9.51 1.69 -0.40
CA TYR A 93 8.78 2.32 0.68
C TYR A 93 9.72 2.71 1.82
N SER A 94 9.21 3.43 2.80
CA SER A 94 9.87 3.72 4.06
C SER A 94 9.12 3.02 5.17
N GLN A 95 9.79 2.18 5.92
CA GLN A 95 9.19 1.43 7.00
C GLN A 95 9.40 2.06 8.37
N GLY A 96 8.38 1.97 9.21
CA GLY A 96 8.41 2.39 10.60
C GLY A 96 8.32 3.90 10.80
N CYS A 97 7.56 4.53 9.92
CA CYS A 97 7.34 5.96 9.88
C CYS A 97 6.00 6.27 10.58
N PHE A 98 6.06 6.81 11.80
CA PHE A 98 4.87 7.25 12.54
C PHE A 98 4.72 8.77 12.44
N ILE A 99 3.48 9.24 12.56
CA ILE A 99 3.18 10.67 12.56
C ILE A 99 3.91 11.34 13.73
N GLY A 100 4.56 12.47 13.48
CA GLY A 100 5.23 13.27 14.52
C GLY A 100 6.64 12.81 14.88
N CYS A 101 7.09 11.66 14.38
CA CYS A 101 8.47 11.24 14.54
C CYS A 101 9.41 12.01 13.61
N LYS A 102 10.67 12.15 14.04
CA LYS A 102 11.71 12.84 13.26
C LYS A 102 12.33 11.96 12.18
N ALA A 103 12.29 10.64 12.37
CA ALA A 103 12.83 9.64 11.45
C ALA A 103 12.01 8.35 11.56
N CYS A 104 12.10 7.51 10.54
CA CYS A 104 11.54 6.16 10.59
C CYS A 104 12.48 5.24 11.39
N ASP A 105 11.92 4.23 12.06
CA ASP A 105 12.74 3.26 12.81
C ASP A 105 13.22 2.07 11.98
N HIS A 106 12.67 1.87 10.78
CA HIS A 106 12.97 0.76 9.86
C HIS A 106 12.71 -0.64 10.44
N LEU A 107 11.95 -0.74 11.53
CA LEU A 107 11.64 -1.98 12.24
C LEU A 107 10.13 -2.21 12.37
N SER A 108 9.34 -1.15 12.40
CA SER A 108 7.92 -1.20 12.69
C SER A 108 7.08 -1.43 11.45
N GLY A 109 6.30 -2.51 11.44
CA GLY A 109 5.23 -2.74 10.46
C GLY A 109 3.89 -2.16 10.91
N ARG A 110 3.17 -2.85 11.79
CA ARG A 110 1.80 -2.50 12.24
C ARG A 110 1.73 -2.27 13.75
N ARG A 111 2.37 -1.20 14.23
CA ARG A 111 2.44 -0.93 15.68
C ARG A 111 1.41 0.10 16.13
N GLN A 112 1.07 0.00 17.41
CA GLN A 112 -0.12 0.61 18.04
C GLN A 112 0.24 1.71 19.03
N ILE A 113 1.51 2.09 19.08
CA ILE A 113 2.07 3.02 20.06
C ILE A 113 2.67 4.22 19.35
N ASP A 114 2.67 5.35 20.05
CA ASP A 114 3.45 6.53 19.70
C ASP A 114 4.94 6.23 19.91
N LEU A 115 5.57 5.69 18.87
CA LEU A 115 6.93 5.15 18.93
C LEU A 115 7.97 6.17 19.44
N CYS A 116 7.79 7.43 19.07
CA CYS A 116 8.73 8.50 19.41
C CYS A 116 8.24 9.40 20.53
N GLY A 117 7.12 9.06 21.19
CA GLY A 117 6.54 9.87 22.27
C GLY A 117 6.19 11.29 21.83
N SER A 118 5.85 11.48 20.55
CA SER A 118 5.55 12.80 19.98
C SER A 118 4.23 13.39 20.46
N GLY A 119 3.31 12.55 20.93
CA GLY A 119 1.93 12.89 21.28
C GLY A 119 1.11 13.39 20.10
N LYS A 120 1.58 13.22 18.84
CA LYS A 120 0.92 13.82 17.69
C LYS A 120 -0.45 13.17 17.46
N PRO A 121 -1.55 13.95 17.48
CA PRO A 121 -2.87 13.42 17.23
C PRO A 121 -3.13 13.26 15.72
N ARG A 122 -4.15 12.46 15.40
CA ARG A 122 -4.80 12.43 14.08
C ARG A 122 -5.26 13.85 13.71
N THR A 123 -5.03 14.25 12.46
CA THR A 123 -5.44 15.56 11.94
C THR A 123 -6.57 15.48 10.91
N ILE A 124 -6.83 14.31 10.34
CA ILE A 124 -7.94 14.11 9.39
C ILE A 124 -9.24 13.71 10.09
N ASP A 125 -10.36 14.12 9.50
CA ASP A 125 -11.70 13.69 9.91
C ASP A 125 -11.81 12.15 9.84
N PRO A 126 -12.28 11.47 10.90
CA PRO A 126 -12.47 10.02 10.94
C PRO A 126 -13.27 9.43 9.78
N LYS A 127 -14.13 10.20 9.11
CA LYS A 127 -14.86 9.73 7.93
C LYS A 127 -13.94 9.32 6.77
N TYR A 128 -12.72 9.86 6.72
CA TYR A 128 -11.70 9.56 5.71
C TYR A 128 -10.83 8.36 6.06
N ARG A 129 -11.13 7.66 7.17
CA ARG A 129 -10.48 6.40 7.47
C ARG A 129 -10.83 5.36 6.44
N THR A 130 -9.84 4.57 6.02
CA THR A 130 -10.05 3.43 5.12
C THR A 130 -10.16 2.10 5.86
N LEU A 131 -9.77 2.07 7.13
CA LEU A 131 -9.85 0.91 8.03
C LEU A 131 -10.28 1.39 9.43
N ASN A 132 -10.63 0.46 10.32
CA ASN A 132 -10.95 0.78 11.71
C ASN A 132 -11.98 1.93 11.86
N ARG A 133 -12.95 2.00 10.93
CA ARG A 133 -13.91 3.12 10.84
C ARG A 133 -14.98 3.09 11.92
N ASN A 134 -15.19 1.93 12.55
CA ASN A 134 -16.17 1.76 13.61
C ASN A 134 -15.63 2.17 15.00
N ALA A 135 -14.32 2.42 15.12
CA ALA A 135 -13.72 2.80 16.38
C ALA A 135 -13.94 4.30 16.68
N THR A 136 -14.28 4.59 17.94
CA THR A 136 -14.32 5.96 18.44
C THR A 136 -12.95 6.62 18.28
N PRO A 137 -12.85 7.78 17.62
CA PRO A 137 -11.58 8.48 17.41
C PRO A 137 -10.81 8.74 18.71
N GLY A 138 -9.52 8.41 18.71
CA GLY A 138 -8.64 8.58 19.88
C GLY A 138 -8.84 7.56 21.01
N SER A 139 -9.82 6.67 20.92
CA SER A 139 -9.99 5.58 21.90
C SER A 139 -8.93 4.50 21.73
N ASP A 140 -8.82 3.58 22.70
CA ASP A 140 -7.93 2.41 22.61
C ASP A 140 -8.36 1.38 21.55
N LEU A 141 -9.51 1.60 20.90
CA LEU A 141 -9.95 0.85 19.73
C LEU A 141 -9.58 1.55 18.41
N ASP A 142 -9.09 2.80 18.43
CA ASP A 142 -8.54 3.52 17.28
C ASP A 142 -7.10 3.06 17.03
N ILE A 143 -6.99 1.81 16.57
CA ILE A 143 -5.72 1.07 16.51
C ILE A 143 -4.72 1.68 15.50
N TYR A 144 -5.19 2.47 14.53
CA TYR A 144 -4.30 3.05 13.51
C TYR A 144 -3.99 4.53 13.71
N ARG A 145 -4.30 5.08 14.89
CA ARG A 145 -4.17 6.52 15.19
C ARG A 145 -2.76 7.12 15.06
N HIS A 146 -1.71 6.30 15.02
CA HIS A 146 -0.31 6.75 14.91
C HIS A 146 0.30 6.52 13.51
N ASN A 147 -0.41 5.81 12.63
CA ASN A 147 0.09 5.49 11.29
C ASN A 147 -0.02 6.70 10.34
N PRO A 148 0.78 6.74 9.26
CA PRO A 148 0.91 7.91 8.39
C PRO A 148 -0.40 8.57 7.97
N TRP A 149 -1.40 7.79 7.55
CA TRP A 149 -2.67 8.35 7.07
C TRP A 149 -3.46 9.12 8.14
N ALA A 150 -3.22 8.87 9.43
CA ALA A 150 -3.85 9.64 10.49
C ALA A 150 -3.47 11.14 10.46
N ALA A 151 -2.31 11.48 9.90
CA ALA A 151 -1.92 12.86 9.64
C ALA A 151 -1.11 12.95 8.33
N PRO A 152 -1.79 12.98 7.16
CA PRO A 152 -1.17 12.79 5.86
C PRO A 152 -0.05 13.79 5.60
N GLY A 153 1.09 13.30 5.13
CA GLY A 153 2.28 14.09 4.81
C GLY A 153 3.20 14.36 5.99
N THR A 154 2.81 14.03 7.22
CA THR A 154 3.59 14.38 8.42
C THR A 154 4.51 13.29 8.93
N ALA A 155 4.26 12.02 8.58
CA ALA A 155 5.20 10.96 8.87
C ALA A 155 6.51 11.21 8.08
N PRO A 156 7.68 10.93 8.69
CA PRO A 156 8.96 11.04 8.00
C PRO A 156 9.05 9.98 6.90
N VAL A 157 10.06 10.12 6.04
CA VAL A 157 10.43 9.10 5.05
C VAL A 157 11.92 8.82 5.15
N ALA A 158 12.32 7.57 4.87
CA ALA A 158 13.72 7.17 4.76
C ALA A 158 14.37 7.82 3.53
N ASP A 159 13.62 7.82 2.42
CA ASP A 159 13.99 8.41 1.15
C ASP A 159 12.72 8.90 0.44
N ALA A 160 12.80 10.05 -0.25
CA ALA A 160 11.63 10.66 -0.91
C ALA A 160 11.08 9.81 -2.07
N CYS A 161 11.91 8.96 -2.66
CA CYS A 161 11.55 8.00 -3.70
C CYS A 161 11.50 6.56 -3.17
N GLY A 162 11.48 6.38 -1.85
CA GLY A 162 11.39 5.08 -1.18
C GLY A 162 12.74 4.36 -1.07
N LEU A 163 12.79 3.36 -0.21
CA LEU A 163 13.95 2.51 0.00
C LEU A 163 13.65 1.13 -0.60
N ALA A 164 14.56 0.58 -1.41
CA ALA A 164 14.40 -0.76 -1.96
C ALA A 164 14.26 -1.79 -0.82
N GLY A 165 13.14 -2.51 -0.76
CA GLY A 165 12.83 -3.46 0.32
C GLY A 165 12.37 -2.82 1.64
N GLY A 166 12.19 -1.49 1.68
CA GLY A 166 11.58 -0.77 2.81
C GLY A 166 12.51 -0.42 3.98
N THR A 167 13.66 -1.09 4.08
CA THR A 167 14.59 -1.00 5.21
C THR A 167 16.06 -0.96 4.71
N PRO A 168 17.00 -0.40 5.50
CA PRO A 168 18.40 -0.32 5.06
C PRO A 168 19.14 -1.68 5.05
N TRP A 169 18.51 -2.73 5.58
CA TRP A 169 19.13 -4.05 5.74
C TRP A 169 18.18 -5.16 5.28
N PRO A 170 18.69 -6.22 4.63
CA PRO A 170 17.89 -7.34 4.13
C PRO A 170 17.47 -8.33 5.23
N GLN A 171 17.69 -8.00 6.51
CA GLN A 171 17.32 -8.88 7.62
C GLN A 171 15.79 -8.96 7.72
N GLU A 172 15.28 -10.15 8.09
CA GLU A 172 13.88 -10.47 8.37
C GLU A 172 13.34 -9.65 9.56
N VAL A 173 13.18 -8.34 9.37
CA VAL A 173 12.36 -7.51 10.24
C VAL A 173 10.91 -7.60 9.77
N SER A 174 9.97 -7.48 10.71
CA SER A 174 8.54 -7.58 10.39
C SER A 174 8.23 -6.70 9.19
N GLU A 175 7.57 -7.20 8.16
CA GLU A 175 7.20 -6.42 6.97
C GLU A 175 8.34 -5.85 6.08
N ALA A 176 9.57 -6.40 6.12
CA ALA A 176 10.58 -6.14 5.10
C ALA A 176 10.23 -6.81 3.75
N GLY A 177 10.58 -6.17 2.63
CA GLY A 177 10.36 -6.71 1.29
C GLY A 177 11.54 -7.58 0.84
N ASP A 178 11.27 -8.70 0.15
CA ASP A 178 12.33 -9.54 -0.45
C ASP A 178 12.80 -8.93 -1.78
N TYR A 179 13.60 -7.86 -1.69
CA TYR A 179 14.15 -7.18 -2.86
C TYR A 179 15.28 -8.00 -3.49
N THR A 180 15.13 -8.39 -4.75
CA THR A 180 16.19 -9.08 -5.50
C THR A 180 17.23 -8.09 -5.98
N THR A 181 18.48 -8.26 -5.53
CA THR A 181 19.60 -7.47 -6.03
C THR A 181 19.81 -7.69 -7.52
N THR A 182 19.99 -6.59 -8.26
CA THR A 182 20.30 -6.55 -9.68
C THR A 182 21.57 -5.74 -9.93
N ALA A 183 21.94 -5.55 -11.21
CA ALA A 183 23.03 -4.65 -11.58
C ALA A 183 22.72 -3.16 -11.29
N TYR A 184 21.44 -2.80 -11.08
CA TYR A 184 21.01 -1.42 -10.92
C TYR A 184 20.64 -1.05 -9.49
N ALA A 185 20.16 -2.01 -8.69
CA ALA A 185 19.67 -1.75 -7.35
C ALA A 185 19.86 -2.96 -6.41
N HIS A 186 19.84 -2.70 -5.11
CA HIS A 186 19.92 -3.69 -4.06
C HIS A 186 19.05 -3.25 -2.88
N HIS A 187 18.70 -4.19 -1.99
CA HIS A 187 17.96 -3.88 -0.76
C HIS A 187 18.63 -2.76 0.03
N GLY A 188 17.86 -1.79 0.51
CA GLY A 188 18.38 -0.62 1.22
C GLY A 188 18.91 0.50 0.32
N MET A 189 18.83 0.37 -1.01
CA MET A 189 19.18 1.46 -1.91
C MET A 189 18.08 2.53 -1.92
N ASN A 190 18.49 3.79 -1.74
CA ASN A 190 17.61 4.95 -1.88
C ASN A 190 17.08 5.07 -3.32
N GLY A 191 15.78 5.24 -3.48
CA GLY A 191 15.15 5.49 -4.78
C GLY A 191 15.63 6.79 -5.43
N THR A 192 16.01 7.80 -4.64
CA THR A 192 16.59 9.06 -5.14
C THR A 192 17.96 8.86 -5.80
N ALA A 193 18.67 7.79 -5.45
CA ALA A 193 19.96 7.44 -6.05
C ALA A 193 19.82 6.71 -7.40
N LEU A 194 18.61 6.29 -7.77
CA LEU A 194 18.35 5.65 -9.06
C LEU A 194 18.57 6.65 -10.20
N PRO A 195 19.16 6.19 -11.32
CA PRO A 195 19.43 7.07 -12.46
C PRO A 195 18.11 7.61 -13.04
N PRO A 196 18.12 8.84 -13.60
CA PRO A 196 16.98 9.36 -14.33
C PRO A 196 16.57 8.43 -15.46
N LEU A 197 15.26 8.27 -15.64
CA LEU A 197 14.70 7.45 -16.70
C LEU A 197 14.15 8.35 -17.81
N GLN A 198 14.53 8.11 -19.07
CA GLN A 198 13.94 8.83 -20.20
C GLN A 198 12.54 8.27 -20.48
N THR A 199 11.52 8.87 -19.86
CA THR A 199 10.12 8.46 -20.02
C THR A 199 9.49 8.97 -21.32
N GLY A 200 10.05 10.05 -21.91
CA GLY A 200 9.43 10.75 -23.04
C GLY A 200 8.12 11.47 -22.69
N VAL A 201 7.79 11.55 -21.40
CA VAL A 201 6.54 12.14 -20.93
C VAL A 201 6.68 13.65 -20.82
N ALA A 202 5.87 14.36 -21.62
CA ALA A 202 5.77 15.81 -21.59
C ALA A 202 4.38 16.25 -21.10
N TRP A 203 4.35 17.16 -20.12
CA TRP A 203 3.13 17.70 -19.51
C TRP A 203 3.04 19.21 -19.73
N LYS A 204 1.86 19.68 -20.14
CA LYS A 204 1.64 21.10 -20.36
C LYS A 204 1.47 21.85 -19.03
N VAL A 205 2.24 22.92 -18.85
CA VAL A 205 2.08 23.88 -17.74
C VAL A 205 0.66 24.48 -17.77
N GLY A 206 -0.01 24.52 -16.63
CA GLY A 206 -1.41 24.97 -16.54
C GLY A 206 -2.43 23.95 -17.05
N GLY A 207 -1.97 22.81 -17.58
CA GLY A 207 -2.81 21.73 -18.07
C GLY A 207 -3.15 20.70 -17.00
N VAL A 208 -3.48 19.50 -17.49
CA VAL A 208 -3.67 18.31 -16.66
C VAL A 208 -2.83 17.17 -17.20
N ALA A 209 -2.49 16.23 -16.34
CA ALA A 209 -1.72 15.05 -16.68
C ALA A 209 -2.37 13.80 -16.11
N GLU A 210 -2.37 12.72 -16.89
CA GLU A 210 -2.85 11.42 -16.45
C GLU A 210 -1.73 10.67 -15.72
N VAL A 211 -2.09 10.07 -14.60
CA VAL A 211 -1.20 9.26 -13.78
C VAL A 211 -1.91 7.95 -13.40
N THR A 212 -1.16 6.87 -13.31
CA THR A 212 -1.66 5.59 -12.84
C THR A 212 -0.69 4.98 -11.84
N TRP A 213 -1.26 4.34 -10.83
CA TRP A 213 -0.52 3.53 -9.88
C TRP A 213 -1.35 2.31 -9.52
N GLN A 214 -0.70 1.23 -9.13
CA GLN A 214 -1.38 0.00 -8.76
C GLN A 214 -1.09 -0.33 -7.30
N ILE A 215 -2.06 -1.00 -6.69
CA ILE A 215 -1.96 -1.55 -5.35
C ILE A 215 -1.88 -3.05 -5.51
N GLU A 216 -0.75 -3.65 -5.18
CA GLU A 216 -0.62 -5.10 -5.21
C GLU A 216 -1.04 -5.72 -3.86
N ASN A 217 -0.95 -4.96 -2.77
CA ASN A 217 -1.66 -5.28 -1.53
C ASN A 217 -1.96 -4.04 -0.70
N HIS A 218 -3.15 -4.07 -0.13
CA HIS A 218 -3.87 -2.84 0.13
C HIS A 218 -3.95 -2.52 1.63
N HIS A 219 -2.97 -1.77 2.14
CA HIS A 219 -2.94 -1.34 3.55
C HIS A 219 -3.86 -0.13 3.87
N GLY A 220 -4.76 0.21 2.96
CA GLY A 220 -5.59 1.41 3.05
C GLY A 220 -4.78 2.70 3.12
N GLY A 221 -5.44 3.80 3.45
CA GLY A 221 -4.88 5.12 3.61
C GLY A 221 -5.16 6.01 2.41
N GLY A 222 -4.21 6.88 2.09
CA GLY A 222 -4.36 7.83 1.00
C GLY A 222 -3.03 8.35 0.50
N TYR A 223 -3.08 8.99 -0.66
CA TYR A 223 -1.90 9.27 -1.46
C TYR A 223 -1.94 10.66 -2.09
N GLN A 224 -0.77 11.13 -2.51
CA GLN A 224 -0.56 12.43 -3.13
C GLN A 224 0.50 12.35 -4.22
N TYR A 225 0.35 13.22 -5.22
CA TYR A 225 1.36 13.49 -6.25
C TYR A 225 1.97 14.87 -6.05
N ARG A 226 3.28 14.97 -6.31
CA ARG A 226 4.08 16.16 -6.02
C ARG A 226 5.17 16.31 -7.08
N LEU A 227 5.66 17.53 -7.29
CA LEU A 227 6.80 17.77 -8.19
C LEU A 227 8.01 18.28 -7.41
N CYS A 228 9.20 17.93 -7.87
CA CYS A 228 10.46 18.55 -7.48
C CYS A 228 11.25 18.85 -8.77
N PRO A 229 11.83 20.05 -8.96
CA PRO A 229 12.69 20.29 -10.12
C PRO A 229 13.85 19.30 -10.15
N ALA A 230 14.15 18.72 -11.32
CA ALA A 230 15.18 17.68 -11.44
C ALA A 230 16.60 18.19 -11.16
N SER A 231 16.79 19.51 -11.13
CA SER A 231 18.05 20.17 -10.76
C SER A 231 18.25 20.32 -9.25
N GLU A 232 17.20 20.11 -8.44
CA GLU A 232 17.25 20.24 -6.99
C GLU A 232 17.59 18.90 -6.32
N PRO A 233 18.12 18.92 -5.08
CA PRO A 233 18.17 17.73 -4.26
C PRO A 233 16.75 17.16 -4.04
N LEU A 234 16.54 15.91 -4.44
CA LEU A 234 15.24 15.21 -4.39
C LEU A 234 14.85 14.82 -2.95
N THR A 235 14.71 15.81 -2.07
CA THR A 235 14.32 15.63 -0.68
C THR A 235 12.81 15.67 -0.53
N GLU A 236 12.29 15.08 0.55
CA GLU A 236 10.88 15.20 0.92
C GLU A 236 10.44 16.66 1.03
N ALA A 237 11.30 17.53 1.56
CA ALA A 237 11.07 18.97 1.63
C ALA A 237 10.95 19.64 0.25
N CYS A 238 11.67 19.16 -0.78
CA CYS A 238 11.49 19.66 -2.15
C CYS A 238 10.10 19.30 -2.68
N PHE A 239 9.69 18.04 -2.56
CA PHE A 239 8.38 17.58 -3.01
C PHE A 239 7.24 18.27 -2.25
N GLN A 240 7.40 18.51 -0.95
CA GLN A 240 6.44 19.24 -0.13
C GLN A 240 6.26 20.72 -0.55
N GLN A 241 7.15 21.30 -1.36
CA GLN A 241 6.91 22.65 -1.90
C GLN A 241 5.89 22.67 -3.03
N MET A 242 5.61 21.54 -3.67
CA MET A 242 4.81 21.51 -4.90
C MET A 242 3.85 20.30 -4.97
N PRO A 243 2.92 20.17 -4.01
CA PRO A 243 1.85 19.20 -4.12
C PRO A 243 0.93 19.53 -5.31
N LEU A 244 0.52 18.50 -6.05
CA LEU A 244 -0.39 18.63 -7.19
C LEU A 244 -1.83 18.39 -6.74
N ALA A 245 -2.75 19.25 -7.19
CA ALA A 245 -4.18 19.04 -6.99
C ALA A 245 -4.71 18.01 -7.98
N PHE A 246 -5.72 17.24 -7.57
CA PHE A 246 -6.41 16.31 -8.45
C PHE A 246 -7.49 17.04 -9.28
N ALA A 247 -7.76 16.56 -10.49
CA ALA A 247 -8.99 16.81 -11.21
C ALA A 247 -10.04 15.82 -10.70
N THR A 248 -10.76 16.23 -9.65
CA THR A 248 -11.59 15.36 -8.78
C THR A 248 -12.67 14.55 -9.51
N GLU A 249 -13.13 15.01 -10.67
CA GLU A 249 -14.15 14.35 -11.49
C GLU A 249 -13.58 13.29 -12.47
N GLN A 250 -12.26 13.06 -12.46
CA GLN A 250 -11.58 12.23 -13.47
C GLN A 250 -10.84 11.02 -12.87
N GLN A 251 -11.14 10.63 -11.63
CA GLN A 251 -10.61 9.39 -11.06
C GLN A 251 -11.31 8.17 -11.68
N GLY A 252 -10.54 7.10 -11.89
CA GLY A 252 -11.04 5.86 -12.46
C GLY A 252 -10.26 4.63 -12.01
N ILE A 253 -10.82 3.46 -12.28
CA ILE A 253 -10.15 2.17 -12.10
C ILE A 253 -9.90 1.55 -13.48
N VAL A 254 -8.64 1.23 -13.78
CA VAL A 254 -8.22 0.53 -14.99
C VAL A 254 -8.15 -0.95 -14.67
N PHE A 255 -8.71 -1.80 -15.53
CA PHE A 255 -8.70 -3.25 -15.35
C PHE A 255 -7.75 -3.94 -16.33
N LYS A 256 -7.05 -4.98 -15.88
CA LYS A 256 -6.18 -5.82 -16.72
C LYS A 256 -6.99 -6.42 -17.86
N GLY A 257 -6.37 -6.53 -19.03
CA GLY A 257 -6.99 -7.14 -20.21
C GLY A 257 -8.06 -6.29 -20.90
N THR A 258 -8.27 -5.04 -20.50
CA THR A 258 -9.28 -4.15 -21.10
C THR A 258 -8.73 -3.16 -22.13
N SER A 259 -7.48 -3.35 -22.59
CA SER A 259 -6.80 -2.44 -23.51
C SER A 259 -6.83 -0.98 -23.06
N GLY A 260 -6.70 -0.75 -21.75
CA GLY A 260 -6.68 0.59 -21.15
C GLY A 260 -8.05 1.20 -20.87
N ALA A 261 -9.15 0.47 -21.07
CA ALA A 261 -10.46 0.94 -20.63
C ALA A 261 -10.49 1.08 -19.10
N TRP A 262 -11.22 2.08 -18.63
CA TRP A 262 -11.36 2.37 -17.21
C TRP A 262 -12.80 2.69 -16.84
N VAL A 263 -13.14 2.42 -15.59
CA VAL A 263 -14.44 2.72 -15.00
C VAL A 263 -14.32 3.99 -14.18
N PRO A 264 -15.15 5.02 -14.41
CA PRO A 264 -15.15 6.23 -13.59
C PRO A 264 -15.57 5.90 -12.16
N VAL A 265 -14.84 6.44 -11.18
CA VAL A 265 -15.17 6.33 -9.77
C VAL A 265 -15.24 7.70 -9.12
N ARG A 266 -16.14 7.85 -8.15
CA ARG A 266 -16.21 9.05 -7.34
C ARG A 266 -15.14 8.97 -6.24
N GLY A 267 -14.02 9.64 -6.48
CA GLY A 267 -12.94 9.75 -5.51
C GLY A 267 -13.32 10.54 -4.26
N THR A 268 -12.60 10.30 -3.17
CA THR A 268 -12.69 11.08 -1.93
C THR A 268 -11.37 11.82 -1.73
N PHE A 269 -11.43 13.15 -1.70
CA PHE A 269 -10.26 14.01 -1.62
C PHE A 269 -10.25 14.80 -0.30
N VAL A 270 -9.07 14.89 0.31
CA VAL A 270 -8.85 15.49 1.63
C VAL A 270 -7.87 16.63 1.50
N THR A 271 -8.23 17.80 2.01
CA THR A 271 -7.38 19.01 2.04
C THR A 271 -7.20 19.58 3.45
N GLU A 272 -8.10 19.22 4.38
CA GLU A 272 -8.05 19.64 5.77
C GLU A 272 -7.22 18.64 6.59
N GLY A 273 -6.39 19.15 7.49
CA GLY A 273 -5.52 18.31 8.32
C GLY A 273 -4.34 17.69 7.58
N THR A 274 -4.03 18.12 6.37
CA THR A 274 -2.93 17.59 5.54
C THR A 274 -1.63 18.37 5.74
N HIS A 275 -0.51 17.77 5.34
CA HIS A 275 0.79 18.43 5.25
C HIS A 275 1.40 18.28 3.85
N PRO A 276 1.84 19.38 3.20
CA PRO A 276 1.66 20.78 3.61
C PRO A 276 0.19 21.15 3.80
N ALA A 277 -0.07 22.18 4.61
CA ALA A 277 -1.44 22.61 4.92
C ALA A 277 -2.21 22.96 3.63
N GLY A 278 -3.42 22.42 3.48
CA GLY A 278 -4.26 22.64 2.30
C GLY A 278 -3.87 21.81 1.07
N SER A 279 -2.79 21.03 1.14
CA SER A 279 -2.42 20.11 0.07
C SER A 279 -3.48 19.02 -0.09
N MET A 280 -3.75 18.62 -1.33
CA MET A 280 -4.81 17.65 -1.64
C MET A 280 -4.26 16.23 -1.62
N TRP A 281 -4.97 15.34 -0.93
CA TRP A 281 -4.71 13.90 -0.87
C TRP A 281 -5.93 13.15 -1.36
N ALA A 282 -5.75 12.03 -2.04
CA ALA A 282 -6.83 11.13 -2.40
C ALA A 282 -6.86 9.97 -1.40
N MET A 283 -8.03 9.70 -0.81
CA MET A 283 -8.27 8.43 -0.13
C MET A 283 -8.28 7.32 -1.18
N ILE A 284 -7.69 6.16 -0.89
CA ILE A 284 -7.75 5.03 -1.80
C ILE A 284 -9.23 4.64 -2.03
N PRO A 285 -9.72 4.62 -3.28
CA PRO A 285 -11.15 4.42 -3.57
C PRO A 285 -11.57 2.96 -3.51
N LEU A 286 -10.63 2.03 -3.35
CA LEU A 286 -10.88 0.60 -3.21
C LEU A 286 -11.00 0.26 -1.72
N PRO A 287 -11.98 -0.55 -1.26
CA PRO A 287 -12.09 -0.92 0.15
C PRO A 287 -11.20 -2.10 0.52
N THR A 288 -10.44 -2.02 1.61
CA THR A 288 -9.58 -3.12 2.07
C THR A 288 -10.40 -4.30 2.59
N THR A 289 -9.86 -5.51 2.46
CA THR A 289 -10.28 -6.65 3.26
C THR A 289 -9.08 -7.43 3.84
N ALA A 290 -9.23 -7.88 5.09
CA ALA A 290 -8.36 -8.82 5.79
C ALA A 290 -6.86 -8.44 5.80
N LEU A 291 -6.46 -7.51 6.67
CA LEU A 291 -5.07 -7.10 6.79
C LEU A 291 -4.34 -7.93 7.83
N GLY A 292 -3.67 -8.98 7.35
CA GLY A 292 -2.74 -9.81 8.12
C GLY A 292 -3.35 -10.50 9.34
N PRO A 293 -2.51 -11.04 10.24
CA PRO A 293 -2.95 -11.79 11.40
C PRO A 293 -3.72 -10.90 12.38
N ARG A 294 -4.60 -11.51 13.18
CA ARG A 294 -5.40 -10.79 14.17
C ARG A 294 -4.52 -10.15 15.25
N CYS A 295 -3.58 -10.90 15.80
CA CYS A 295 -2.58 -10.41 16.75
C CYS A 295 -1.34 -11.32 16.75
N ILE A 296 -0.16 -10.79 16.48
CA ILE A 296 1.14 -11.46 16.68
C ILE A 296 1.89 -10.74 17.80
N PRO A 297 2.30 -11.45 18.86
CA PRO A 297 3.06 -10.86 19.95
C PRO A 297 4.46 -10.45 19.48
N GLY A 298 4.86 -9.22 19.82
CA GLY A 298 6.25 -8.77 19.70
C GLY A 298 7.14 -9.35 20.81
N THR A 299 8.44 -9.08 20.75
CA THR A 299 9.43 -9.55 21.74
C THR A 299 9.08 -9.15 23.19
N ASN A 300 8.41 -8.02 23.37
CA ASN A 300 8.02 -7.48 24.68
C ASN A 300 6.54 -7.75 25.03
N ASP A 301 5.82 -8.51 24.22
CA ASP A 301 4.45 -8.92 24.53
C ASP A 301 4.46 -10.19 25.39
N THR A 302 4.09 -10.05 26.66
CA THR A 302 4.15 -11.11 27.68
C THR A 302 2.75 -11.37 28.23
N ALA A 303 2.58 -12.45 28.99
CA ALA A 303 1.30 -12.74 29.64
C ALA A 303 0.82 -11.64 30.62
N ALA A 304 1.72 -10.76 31.08
CA ALA A 304 1.38 -9.63 31.95
C ALA A 304 1.07 -8.34 31.16
N THR A 305 1.30 -8.32 29.84
CA THR A 305 1.05 -7.16 29.00
C THR A 305 -0.44 -6.88 28.93
N PRO A 306 -0.90 -5.64 29.21
CA PRO A 306 -2.29 -5.26 28.98
C PRO A 306 -2.68 -5.53 27.53
N HIS A 307 -3.76 -6.28 27.34
CA HIS A 307 -4.24 -6.70 26.02
C HIS A 307 -3.24 -7.52 25.20
N ALA A 308 -2.37 -8.31 25.86
CA ALA A 308 -1.44 -9.23 25.21
C ALA A 308 -2.10 -10.05 24.08
N CYS A 309 -1.36 -10.35 23.01
CA CYS A 309 -1.84 -11.24 21.96
C CYS A 309 -2.12 -12.64 22.54
N GLU A 310 -3.31 -13.17 22.27
CA GLU A 310 -3.70 -14.51 22.69
C GLU A 310 -3.17 -15.54 21.65
N PRO A 311 -2.75 -16.75 22.07
CA PRO A 311 -2.12 -17.71 21.14
C PRO A 311 -2.95 -18.08 19.91
N TRP A 312 -4.28 -18.03 20.00
CA TRP A 312 -5.20 -18.35 18.90
C TRP A 312 -5.35 -17.20 17.89
N GLU A 313 -4.89 -15.99 18.22
CA GLU A 313 -4.97 -14.82 17.33
C GLU A 313 -3.84 -14.79 16.28
N LYS A 314 -2.93 -15.77 16.36
CA LYS A 314 -1.88 -15.99 15.36
C LYS A 314 -2.50 -16.50 14.06
N GLY A 315 -2.85 -15.56 13.18
CA GLY A 315 -3.37 -15.83 11.85
C GLY A 315 -4.67 -15.09 11.57
N PHE A 316 -5.29 -15.45 10.46
CA PHE A 316 -6.50 -14.83 9.93
C PHE A 316 -7.74 -15.40 10.61
N THR A 317 -8.01 -14.93 11.85
CA THR A 317 -9.09 -15.42 12.70
C THR A 317 -10.05 -14.30 13.10
N GLU A 318 -11.35 -14.60 13.11
CA GLU A 318 -12.38 -13.66 13.57
C GLU A 318 -12.48 -13.70 15.11
N GLY A 319 -12.79 -12.54 15.70
CA GLY A 319 -12.96 -12.39 17.14
C GLY A 319 -13.44 -10.98 17.52
N PRO A 320 -13.80 -10.76 18.79
CA PRO A 320 -14.35 -9.47 19.24
C PRO A 320 -13.31 -8.35 19.17
N CYS A 321 -13.69 -7.17 18.66
CA CYS A 321 -12.81 -5.99 18.70
C CYS A 321 -12.44 -5.65 20.15
N LYS A 322 -11.14 -5.63 20.41
CA LYS A 322 -10.49 -5.35 21.69
C LYS A 322 -9.27 -4.47 21.42
N PRO A 323 -8.82 -3.66 22.39
CA PRO A 323 -7.57 -2.91 22.25
C PRO A 323 -6.41 -3.84 21.91
N CYS A 324 -5.41 -3.31 21.19
CA CYS A 324 -4.19 -4.02 20.87
C CYS A 324 -3.16 -3.90 22.01
N PRO A 325 -2.19 -4.83 22.11
CA PRO A 325 -1.11 -4.69 23.07
C PRO A 325 -0.30 -3.43 22.79
N GLY A 326 -0.09 -2.60 23.82
CA GLY A 326 0.71 -1.38 23.75
C GLY A 326 2.22 -1.62 23.78
N THR A 327 2.69 -2.77 23.30
CA THR A 327 4.11 -3.15 23.31
C THR A 327 4.72 -3.06 21.92
N ALA A 328 5.95 -2.56 21.85
CA ALA A 328 6.68 -2.49 20.59
C ALA A 328 6.90 -3.90 20.00
N GLY A 329 6.69 -4.03 18.70
CA GLY A 329 6.91 -5.27 17.94
C GLY A 329 5.66 -6.13 17.73
N SER A 330 4.55 -5.87 18.42
CA SER A 330 3.30 -6.59 18.19
C SER A 330 2.60 -6.09 16.92
N ASP A 331 2.11 -7.01 16.09
CA ASP A 331 1.23 -6.74 14.94
C ASP A 331 -0.22 -7.03 15.37
N CYS A 332 -1.15 -6.12 15.14
CA CYS A 332 -2.51 -6.27 15.61
C CYS A 332 -3.55 -5.58 14.70
N SER A 333 -4.60 -6.33 14.36
CA SER A 333 -5.73 -5.92 13.51
C SER A 333 -7.09 -6.24 14.15
N ARG A 334 -7.15 -6.43 15.48
CA ARG A 334 -8.34 -6.87 16.25
C ARG A 334 -9.63 -6.08 15.96
N CYS A 335 -9.51 -4.82 15.54
CA CYS A 335 -10.61 -3.88 15.33
C CYS A 335 -10.74 -3.40 13.87
N ASP A 336 -10.24 -4.20 12.92
CA ASP A 336 -10.45 -3.96 11.50
C ASP A 336 -11.83 -4.44 11.05
N ASN A 337 -12.54 -3.57 10.35
CA ASN A 337 -13.90 -3.81 9.86
C ASN A 337 -13.98 -5.07 8.96
N ALA A 338 -12.92 -5.35 8.20
CA ALA A 338 -12.83 -6.50 7.31
C ALA A 338 -12.94 -7.86 8.00
N TRP A 339 -12.52 -7.95 9.27
CA TRP A 339 -12.58 -9.18 10.06
C TRP A 339 -13.97 -9.48 10.62
N HIS A 340 -14.96 -8.60 10.39
CA HIS A 340 -16.35 -8.75 10.82
C HIS A 340 -17.31 -9.01 9.65
N GLY A 341 -16.80 -9.56 8.54
CA GLY A 341 -17.59 -9.88 7.36
C GLY A 341 -18.06 -8.65 6.55
N GLN A 342 -17.45 -7.49 6.76
CA GLN A 342 -17.82 -6.22 6.12
C GLN A 342 -16.59 -5.59 5.45
N THR A 343 -16.71 -5.14 4.20
CA THR A 343 -15.69 -4.25 3.64
C THR A 343 -15.63 -2.96 4.45
N SER A 344 -14.46 -2.32 4.55
CA SER A 344 -14.33 -1.07 5.30
C SER A 344 -15.25 0.05 4.76
N PHE A 345 -15.59 -0.01 3.48
CA PHE A 345 -16.61 0.80 2.82
C PHE A 345 -17.13 0.09 1.55
N PRO A 346 -18.26 0.54 0.97
CA PRO A 346 -18.77 -0.06 -0.27
C PRO A 346 -17.76 0.09 -1.43
N PRO A 347 -17.58 -0.94 -2.28
CA PRO A 347 -16.84 -0.82 -3.53
C PRO A 347 -17.40 0.30 -4.42
N PRO A 348 -16.55 1.04 -5.15
CA PRO A 348 -16.99 2.17 -5.98
C PRO A 348 -17.60 1.75 -7.33
N CYS A 349 -17.43 0.49 -7.72
CA CYS A 349 -17.89 -0.09 -8.97
C CYS A 349 -17.96 -1.62 -8.88
N ASP A 350 -18.63 -2.24 -9.86
CA ASP A 350 -18.63 -3.69 -10.01
C ASP A 350 -17.21 -4.22 -10.23
N GLY A 351 -16.82 -5.22 -9.45
CA GLY A 351 -15.45 -5.73 -9.47
C GLY A 351 -14.43 -4.71 -8.96
N CYS A 352 -14.81 -3.75 -8.11
CA CYS A 352 -13.88 -2.84 -7.43
C CYS A 352 -13.80 -3.11 -5.92
N ASP A 353 -14.11 -4.34 -5.50
CA ASP A 353 -13.80 -4.80 -4.16
C ASP A 353 -12.31 -4.67 -3.93
N GLY A 354 -11.85 -3.86 -2.98
CA GLY A 354 -10.42 -3.60 -2.78
C GLY A 354 -9.69 -4.77 -2.13
N GLY A 355 -10.19 -5.97 -2.41
CA GLY A 355 -9.65 -7.27 -2.24
C GLY A 355 -9.27 -7.63 -0.82
N GLY A 356 -8.86 -8.87 -0.62
CA GLY A 356 -8.15 -9.34 0.57
C GLY A 356 -7.50 -10.65 0.23
N GLN A 357 -7.05 -11.39 1.24
CA GLN A 357 -6.50 -12.73 1.04
C GLN A 357 -7.46 -13.70 0.31
N PHE A 358 -8.74 -13.33 0.15
CA PHE A 358 -9.76 -14.08 -0.57
C PHE A 358 -10.05 -13.61 -2.01
N SER A 359 -9.41 -12.54 -2.49
CA SER A 359 -9.49 -12.10 -3.88
C SER A 359 -8.09 -12.10 -4.50
N ASN A 360 -7.85 -12.98 -5.47
CA ASN A 360 -6.54 -13.13 -6.10
C ASN A 360 -6.23 -12.04 -7.14
N ASN A 361 -6.96 -10.92 -7.19
CA ASN A 361 -7.04 -10.07 -8.38
C ASN A 361 -6.47 -8.64 -8.18
N TYR A 362 -5.67 -8.40 -7.13
CA TYR A 362 -5.10 -7.07 -6.88
C TYR A 362 -4.16 -6.58 -7.99
N HIS A 363 -3.42 -7.47 -8.67
CA HIS A 363 -2.64 -7.10 -9.87
C HIS A 363 -3.51 -6.57 -10.99
N GLU A 364 -4.79 -6.95 -11.02
CA GLU A 364 -5.62 -6.76 -12.19
C GLU A 364 -6.19 -5.34 -12.27
N ARG A 365 -5.78 -4.44 -11.37
CA ARG A 365 -6.37 -3.12 -11.25
C ARG A 365 -5.31 -2.06 -10.99
N ALA A 366 -5.47 -0.91 -11.64
CA ALA A 366 -4.73 0.30 -11.32
C ALA A 366 -5.70 1.44 -11.04
N ILE A 367 -5.32 2.32 -10.13
CA ILE A 367 -6.02 3.57 -9.90
C ILE A 367 -5.48 4.58 -10.90
N ARG A 368 -6.39 5.15 -11.68
CA ARG A 368 -6.14 6.23 -12.62
C ARG A 368 -6.59 7.53 -11.99
N ASP A 369 -5.71 8.51 -11.99
CA ASP A 369 -6.01 9.88 -11.61
C ASP A 369 -5.62 10.83 -12.73
N VAL A 370 -6.12 12.06 -12.60
CA VAL A 370 -5.68 13.19 -13.40
C VAL A 370 -5.25 14.29 -12.44
N VAL A 371 -4.02 14.77 -12.58
CA VAL A 371 -3.44 15.83 -11.74
C VAL A 371 -3.36 17.15 -12.51
N LYS A 372 -3.56 18.26 -11.81
CA LYS A 372 -3.49 19.62 -12.37
C LYS A 372 -2.07 20.12 -12.27
N ILE A 373 -1.51 20.58 -13.39
CA ILE A 373 -0.17 21.18 -13.43
C ILE A 373 -0.32 22.68 -13.19
N PRO A 374 0.30 23.26 -12.12
CA PRO A 374 0.14 24.69 -11.84
C PRO A 374 0.64 25.56 -13.00
N ALA A 375 -0.14 26.58 -13.37
CA ALA A 375 0.17 27.46 -14.50
C ALA A 375 1.41 28.35 -14.29
N GLY A 376 1.85 28.52 -13.04
CA GLY A 376 3.03 29.32 -12.69
C GLY A 376 4.36 28.57 -12.77
N LEU A 377 4.35 27.27 -13.11
CA LEU A 377 5.59 26.49 -13.19
C LEU A 377 6.41 26.85 -14.44
N LYS A 378 7.72 26.84 -14.30
CA LYS A 378 8.63 27.01 -15.44
C LYS A 378 8.71 25.70 -16.23
N PRO A 379 8.67 25.74 -17.57
CA PRO A 379 9.03 24.59 -18.39
C PRO A 379 10.43 24.06 -18.03
N GLY A 380 10.63 22.75 -18.14
CA GLY A 380 11.88 22.08 -17.79
C GLY A 380 11.69 20.68 -17.22
N ARG A 381 12.77 20.08 -16.74
CA ARG A 381 12.76 18.72 -16.19
C ARG A 381 12.36 18.73 -14.71
N TYR A 382 11.40 17.88 -14.36
CA TYR A 382 10.93 17.66 -13.00
C TYR A 382 10.90 16.17 -12.69
N VAL A 383 10.89 15.85 -11.41
CA VAL A 383 10.59 14.52 -10.89
C VAL A 383 9.20 14.58 -10.26
N LEU A 384 8.32 13.69 -10.70
CA LEU A 384 7.06 13.37 -10.05
C LEU A 384 7.34 12.47 -8.85
N GLY A 385 7.02 12.93 -7.66
CA GLY A 385 7.01 12.14 -6.43
C GLY A 385 5.59 11.70 -6.11
N TRP A 386 5.33 10.40 -6.13
CA TRP A 386 4.13 9.80 -5.57
C TRP A 386 4.42 9.34 -4.15
N ARG A 387 3.49 9.62 -3.23
CA ARG A 387 3.55 9.23 -1.83
C ARG A 387 2.22 8.63 -1.42
N TRP A 388 2.24 7.44 -0.82
CA TRP A 388 1.10 6.81 -0.18
C TRP A 388 1.38 6.62 1.30
N ASP A 389 0.58 7.30 2.12
CA ASP A 389 0.56 7.16 3.57
C ASP A 389 -0.43 6.05 3.94
N CYS A 390 0.07 4.95 4.50
CA CYS A 390 -0.77 3.81 4.89
C CYS A 390 -1.61 4.11 6.14
N GLU A 391 -2.80 3.50 6.22
CA GLU A 391 -3.57 3.49 7.47
C GLU A 391 -3.23 2.25 8.31
N ALA A 392 -3.14 1.05 7.75
CA ALA A 392 -2.92 -0.16 8.55
C ALA A 392 -1.52 -0.28 9.15
N THR A 393 -0.53 0.26 8.45
CA THR A 393 0.89 0.07 8.74
C THR A 393 1.61 1.41 8.88
N ALA A 394 2.73 1.40 9.57
CA ALA A 394 3.67 2.51 9.69
C ALA A 394 4.57 2.62 8.44
N GLN A 395 3.98 2.44 7.26
CA GLN A 395 4.68 2.47 5.98
C GLN A 395 4.29 3.71 5.18
N VAL A 396 5.28 4.31 4.52
CA VAL A 396 5.08 5.34 3.50
C VAL A 396 5.65 4.81 2.19
N TRP A 397 4.77 4.51 1.24
CA TRP A 397 5.13 4.04 -0.09
C TRP A 397 5.47 5.22 -0.98
N SER A 398 6.54 5.09 -1.77
CA SER A 398 7.04 6.20 -2.58
C SER A 398 7.54 5.73 -3.93
N SER A 399 7.36 6.58 -4.94
CA SER A 399 7.93 6.35 -6.27
C SER A 399 8.28 7.69 -6.92
N CYS A 400 9.32 7.67 -7.75
CA CYS A 400 9.76 8.85 -8.50
C CYS A 400 9.80 8.58 -9.99
N SER A 401 9.20 9.46 -10.79
CA SER A 401 9.19 9.37 -12.26
C SER A 401 9.68 10.67 -12.87
N ASP A 402 10.50 10.60 -13.91
CA ASP A 402 10.96 11.78 -14.63
C ASP A 402 9.89 12.28 -15.60
N VAL A 403 9.63 13.58 -15.60
CA VAL A 403 8.69 14.26 -16.48
C VAL A 403 9.28 15.57 -17.01
N GLU A 404 8.87 15.98 -18.21
CA GLU A 404 9.19 17.29 -18.76
C GLU A 404 7.96 18.19 -18.75
N LEU A 405 8.06 19.37 -18.14
CA LEU A 405 7.03 20.40 -18.25
C LEU A 405 7.29 21.24 -19.50
N VAL A 406 6.27 21.39 -20.34
CA VAL A 406 6.30 22.16 -21.59
C VAL A 406 5.25 23.30 -21.54
N ALA A 407 5.43 24.31 -22.40
CA ALA A 407 4.59 25.50 -22.44
C ALA A 407 3.13 25.23 -22.90
#